data_AF-A0A9D6HLX4-F1
#
_entry.id   AF-A0A9D6HLX4-F1
#
_cell.length_a   1.000
_cell.length_b   1.000
_cell.length_c   1.000
_cell.angle_alpha   90.00
_cell.angle_beta   90.00
_cell.angle_gamma   90.00
#
_symmetry.space_group_name_H-M   'P 1'
#
loop_
_entity.id
_entity.type
_entity.pdbx_description
1 polymer ?
#
loop_
_entity_poly.entity_id
_entity_poly.type
_entity_poly.pdbx_seq_one_letter_code
_entity_poly.pdbx_strand_id
1 'polypeptide(L)'
;MSKPTVVIEEVLGRAQQGVTEPFICRGDDGALYFVKGIGAGRRSQICEWVAARLASLFDLPIAEYVLAEVPRELVAYSTFPDIQALGEGIVLASRVASCHAPDFWNTP
;
A
#
# COMPACT_ATOMS: atom_id res chain seq x y z
N MET A 1 15.64 1.70 -15.51
CA MET A 1 14.32 1.38 -14.90
C MET A 1 14.55 1.23 -13.41
N SER A 2 13.90 2.05 -12.58
CA SER A 2 13.98 1.88 -11.12
C SER A 2 13.30 0.57 -10.78
N LYS A 3 14.05 -0.38 -10.23
CA LYS A 3 13.51 -1.63 -9.69
C LYS A 3 12.47 -1.26 -8.61
N PRO A 4 11.32 -1.95 -8.50
CA PRO A 4 10.50 -1.82 -7.31
C PRO A 4 11.37 -2.18 -6.09
N THR A 5 11.33 -1.32 -5.07
CA THR A 5 12.22 -1.47 -3.92
C THR A 5 11.71 -2.53 -2.95
N VAL A 6 10.42 -2.86 -3.03
CA VAL A 6 9.71 -3.78 -2.12
C VAL A 6 8.72 -4.61 -2.92
N VAL A 7 8.65 -5.91 -2.62
CA VAL A 7 7.61 -6.83 -3.12
C VAL A 7 6.63 -7.09 -1.99
N ILE A 8 5.33 -7.00 -2.29
CA ILE A 8 4.29 -7.33 -1.30
C ILE A 8 4.19 -8.86 -1.17
N GLU A 9 4.36 -9.37 0.04
CA GLU A 9 4.32 -10.81 0.33
C GLU A 9 3.02 -11.25 1.02
N GLU A 10 2.38 -10.35 1.77
CA GLU A 10 1.22 -10.68 2.58
C GLU A 10 0.21 -9.53 2.64
N VAL A 11 -1.08 -9.85 2.58
CA VAL A 11 -2.18 -8.92 2.86
C VAL A 11 -2.76 -9.27 4.22
N LEU A 12 -2.65 -8.33 5.17
CA LEU A 12 -2.98 -8.55 6.57
C LEU A 12 -4.38 -8.05 6.92
N GLY A 13 -4.89 -7.06 6.19
CA GLY A 13 -6.14 -6.41 6.54
C GLY A 13 -6.47 -5.22 5.66
N ARG A 14 -7.56 -4.54 6.01
CA ARG A 14 -7.84 -3.16 5.57
C ARG A 14 -7.75 -2.23 6.76
N ALA A 15 -7.33 -0.99 6.52
CA ALA A 15 -7.41 0.04 7.54
C ALA A 15 -8.88 0.37 7.82
N GLN A 16 -9.29 0.26 9.10
CA GLN A 16 -10.62 0.67 9.57
C GLN A 16 -10.81 2.19 9.61
N GLN A 17 -9.71 2.95 9.48
CA GLN A 17 -9.70 4.41 9.48
C GLN A 17 -9.10 4.94 8.19
N GLY A 18 -9.71 6.01 7.66
CA GLY A 18 -9.33 6.67 6.42
C GLY A 18 -10.34 6.45 5.30
N VAL A 19 -10.64 7.52 4.55
CA VAL A 19 -11.73 7.59 3.56
C VAL A 19 -11.66 6.50 2.48
N THR A 20 -10.46 6.01 2.16
CA THR A 20 -10.23 5.06 1.07
C THR A 20 -9.91 3.64 1.53
N GLU A 21 -9.99 3.35 2.84
CA GLU A 21 -9.76 2.02 3.43
C GLU A 21 -8.59 1.25 2.79
N PRO A 22 -7.35 1.78 2.85
CA PRO A 22 -6.19 1.15 2.21
C PRO A 22 -5.95 -0.26 2.75
N PHE A 23 -5.33 -1.10 1.92
CA PHE A 23 -4.86 -2.41 2.36
C PHE A 23 -3.66 -2.25 3.29
N ILE A 24 -3.58 -3.12 4.30
CA ILE A 24 -2.41 -3.26 5.17
C ILE A 24 -1.65 -4.47 4.66
N CYS A 25 -0.42 -4.25 4.21
CA CYS A 25 0.41 -5.27 3.57
C CYS A 25 1.78 -5.38 4.24
N ARG A 26 2.39 -6.56 4.15
CA ARG A 26 3.79 -6.79 4.51
C ARG A 26 4.66 -6.82 3.24
N GLY A 27 5.76 -6.09 3.26
CA GLY A 27 6.80 -6.18 2.25
C GLY A 27 7.80 -7.31 2.54
N ASP A 28 8.55 -7.71 1.51
CA ASP A 28 9.70 -8.63 1.61
C ASP A 28 10.84 -8.12 2.49
N ASP A 29 10.82 -6.84 2.83
CA ASP A 29 11.71 -6.22 3.83
C ASP A 29 11.20 -6.34 5.28
N GLY A 30 10.05 -7.01 5.48
CA GLY A 30 9.40 -7.22 6.77
C GLY A 30 8.60 -6.01 7.28
N ALA A 31 8.65 -4.86 6.60
CA ALA A 31 7.93 -3.66 7.00
C ALA A 31 6.44 -3.74 6.63
N LEU A 32 5.64 -2.92 7.32
CA LEU A 32 4.22 -2.79 7.07
C LEU A 32 3.92 -1.56 6.22
N TYR A 33 2.96 -1.71 5.32
CA TYR A 33 2.58 -0.68 4.36
C TYR A 33 1.07 -0.49 4.29
N PHE A 34 0.65 0.77 4.19
CA PHE A 34 -0.65 1.13 3.64
C PHE A 34 -0.54 1.18 2.13
N VAL A 35 -1.23 0.25 1.45
CA VAL A 35 -1.19 0.13 0.00
C VAL A 35 -2.49 0.67 -0.59
N LYS A 36 -2.34 1.70 -1.44
CA LYS A 36 -3.44 2.18 -2.27
C LYS A 36 -3.58 1.23 -3.46
N GLY A 37 -4.65 0.45 -3.46
CA GLY A 37 -4.95 -0.53 -4.51
C GLY A 37 -5.30 0.11 -5.86
N ILE A 38 -5.80 -0.72 -6.77
CA ILE A 38 -6.10 -0.29 -8.15
C ILE A 38 -7.28 0.70 -8.22
N GLY A 39 -8.17 0.73 -7.22
CA GLY A 39 -9.24 1.74 -7.11
C GLY A 39 -10.05 1.89 -8.40
N ALA A 40 -10.11 3.11 -8.93
CA ALA A 40 -10.76 3.44 -10.22
C ALA A 40 -9.89 3.12 -11.47
N GLY A 41 -8.86 2.30 -11.33
CA GLY A 41 -7.92 1.91 -12.39
C GLY A 41 -6.54 2.58 -12.26
N ARG A 42 -5.65 2.26 -13.21
CA ARG A 42 -4.24 2.74 -13.23
C ARG A 42 -4.10 4.26 -13.14
N ARG A 43 -5.06 5.02 -13.68
CA ARG A 43 -5.09 6.48 -13.54
C ARG A 43 -5.06 6.91 -12.07
N SER A 44 -5.79 6.22 -11.20
CA SER A 44 -5.81 6.52 -9.76
C SER A 44 -4.43 6.34 -9.14
N GLN A 45 -3.74 5.23 -9.44
CA GLN A 45 -2.39 4.95 -8.93
C GLN A 45 -1.36 5.98 -9.40
N ILE A 46 -1.47 6.41 -10.67
CA ILE A 46 -0.62 7.49 -11.20
C ILE A 46 -0.88 8.80 -10.46
N CYS A 47 -2.14 9.15 -10.22
CA CYS A 47 -2.50 10.35 -9.46
C CYS A 47 -1.96 10.31 -8.03
N GLU A 48 -2.08 9.17 -7.33
CA GLU A 48 -1.51 8.98 -5.99
C GLU A 48 0.01 9.19 -5.99
N TRP A 49 0.72 8.59 -6.94
CA TRP A 49 2.16 8.76 -7.06
C TRP A 49 2.55 10.22 -7.36
N VAL A 50 1.88 10.87 -8.32
CA VAL A 50 2.13 12.29 -8.65
C VAL A 50 1.87 13.17 -7.43
N ALA A 51 0.78 12.95 -6.70
CA ALA A 51 0.45 13.70 -5.49
C ALA A 51 1.53 13.52 -4.41
N ALA A 52 1.96 12.29 -4.15
CA ALA A 52 3.02 12.00 -3.19
C ALA A 52 4.35 12.66 -3.59
N ARG A 53 4.72 12.62 -4.88
CA ARG A 53 5.91 13.30 -5.40
C ARG A 53 5.84 14.82 -5.23
N LEU A 54 4.70 15.43 -5.58
CA LEU A 54 4.49 16.88 -5.42
C LEU A 54 4.56 17.27 -3.94
N ALA A 55 3.89 16.53 -3.06
CA ALA A 55 3.94 16.77 -1.62
C ALA A 55 5.37 16.70 -1.07
N SER A 56 6.18 15.73 -1.50
CA SER A 56 7.61 15.69 -1.15
C SER A 56 8.38 16.88 -1.67
N LEU A 57 8.13 17.34 -2.91
CA LEU A 57 8.80 18.50 -3.48
C LEU A 57 8.42 19.82 -2.78
N PHE A 58 7.25 19.87 -2.15
CA PHE A 58 6.79 20.99 -1.34
C PHE A 58 7.13 20.84 0.15
N ASP A 59 7.95 19.84 0.52
CA ASP A 59 8.31 19.54 1.91
C ASP A 59 7.09 19.40 2.84
N LEU A 60 5.98 18.89 2.33
CA LEU A 60 4.80 18.62 3.13
C LEU A 60 5.05 17.42 4.06
N PRO A 61 4.50 17.43 5.29
CA PRO A 61 4.66 16.33 6.24
C PRO A 61 3.80 15.14 5.82
N ILE A 62 4.33 14.31 4.93
CA ILE A 62 3.71 13.06 4.49
C ILE A 62 4.51 11.85 4.97
N ALA A 63 3.85 10.70 5.05
CA ALA A 63 4.52 9.45 5.40
C ALA A 63 5.57 9.07 4.34
N GLU A 64 6.62 8.36 4.75
CA GLU A 64 7.56 7.73 3.83
C GLU A 64 6.80 6.75 2.91
N TYR A 65 7.16 6.72 1.62
CA TYR A 65 6.49 5.88 0.64
C TYR A 65 7.47 5.28 -0.36
N VAL A 66 7.08 4.15 -0.95
CA VAL A 66 7.80 3.44 -2.00
C VAL A 66 6.87 3.06 -3.14
N LEU A 67 7.44 2.79 -4.31
CA LEU A 67 6.76 2.02 -5.34
C LEU A 67 7.01 0.53 -5.06
N ALA A 68 5.95 -0.19 -4.70
CA ALA A 68 6.01 -1.61 -4.44
C ALA A 68 5.40 -2.40 -5.60
N GLU A 69 5.74 -3.68 -5.71
CA GLU A 69 5.14 -4.62 -6.65
C GLU A 69 4.21 -5.58 -5.91
N VAL A 70 2.96 -5.70 -6.38
CA VAL A 70 2.02 -6.74 -5.94
C VAL A 70 2.11 -7.91 -6.93
N PRO A 71 2.64 -9.08 -6.52
CA PRO A 71 2.70 -10.24 -7.41
C PRO A 71 1.32 -10.66 -7.89
N ARG A 72 1.22 -11.10 -9.14
CA ARG A 72 -0.03 -11.62 -9.71
C ARG A 72 -0.54 -12.83 -8.92
N GLU A 73 0.37 -13.68 -8.49
CA GLU A 73 0.09 -14.89 -7.71
C GLU A 73 -0.54 -14.54 -6.36
N LEU A 74 -0.09 -13.45 -5.73
CA LEU A 74 -0.67 -12.98 -4.47
C LEU A 74 -2.14 -12.59 -4.64
N VAL A 75 -2.52 -12.01 -5.78
CA VAL A 75 -3.92 -11.65 -6.06
C VAL A 75 -4.72 -12.86 -6.53
N ALA A 76 -4.14 -13.70 -7.39
CA ALA A 76 -4.83 -14.83 -8.03
C ALA A 76 -5.18 -15.96 -7.05
N TYR A 77 -4.33 -16.20 -6.04
CA TYR A 77 -4.50 -17.30 -5.09
C TYR A 77 -4.91 -16.87 -3.68
N SER A 78 -5.10 -15.58 -3.45
CA SER A 78 -5.53 -15.07 -2.14
C SER A 78 -7.00 -15.36 -1.87
N THR A 79 -7.29 -15.75 -0.63
CA THR A 79 -8.64 -15.89 -0.09
C THR A 79 -9.12 -14.62 0.64
N PHE A 80 -8.30 -13.55 0.63
CA PHE A 80 -8.63 -12.30 1.32
C PHE A 80 -9.83 -11.62 0.64
N PRO A 81 -10.86 -11.19 1.40
CA PRO A 81 -12.02 -10.52 0.83
C PRO A 81 -11.63 -9.31 -0.03
N ASP A 82 -12.26 -9.19 -1.21
CA ASP A 82 -12.04 -8.09 -2.17
C ASP A 82 -10.58 -7.86 -2.60
N ILE A 83 -9.72 -8.88 -2.57
CA ILE A 83 -8.31 -8.77 -3.00
C ILE A 83 -8.14 -8.16 -4.39
N GLN A 84 -9.14 -8.31 -5.27
CA GLN A 84 -9.14 -7.71 -6.61
C GLN A 84 -9.06 -6.17 -6.57
N ALA A 85 -9.50 -5.52 -5.49
CA ALA A 85 -9.38 -4.09 -5.29
C ALA A 85 -7.94 -3.64 -4.97
N LEU A 86 -7.09 -4.54 -4.46
CA LEU A 86 -5.64 -4.29 -4.36
C LEU A 86 -5.05 -4.23 -5.77
N GLY A 87 -5.38 -5.22 -6.59
CA GLY A 87 -4.87 -5.40 -7.95
C GLY A 87 -3.40 -5.81 -7.97
N GLU A 88 -2.92 -6.27 -9.13
CA GLU A 88 -1.54 -6.72 -9.34
C GLU A 88 -0.64 -5.60 -9.91
N GLY A 89 0.68 -5.80 -9.84
CA GLY A 89 1.69 -4.91 -10.39
C GLY A 89 2.04 -3.73 -9.47
N ILE A 90 2.52 -2.63 -10.07
CA ILE A 90 3.05 -1.49 -9.31
C ILE A 90 1.95 -0.74 -8.55
N VAL A 91 2.22 -0.43 -7.29
CA VAL A 91 1.36 0.30 -6.36
C VAL A 91 2.16 1.34 -5.57
N LEU A 92 1.47 2.36 -5.05
CA LEU A 92 2.05 3.25 -4.04
C LEU A 92 1.83 2.64 -2.65
N ALA A 93 2.91 2.47 -1.91
CA ALA A 93 2.91 1.89 -0.57
C ALA A 93 3.53 2.87 0.43
N SER A 94 2.74 3.35 1.39
CA SER A 94 3.22 4.24 2.45
C SER A 94 3.60 3.42 3.68
N ARG A 95 4.79 3.63 4.23
CA ARG A 95 5.30 2.86 5.38
C ARG A 95 4.49 3.20 6.63
N VAL A 96 4.09 2.17 7.38
CA VAL A 96 3.46 2.35 8.69
C VAL A 96 4.53 2.82 9.68
N ALA A 97 4.29 3.94 10.35
CA ALA A 97 5.18 4.44 11.38
C ALA A 97 5.20 3.46 12.58
N SER A 98 6.37 3.21 13.14
CA SER A 98 6.57 2.26 14.26
C SER A 98 5.70 2.58 15.48
N CYS A 99 5.37 3.86 15.71
CA CYS A 99 4.48 4.29 16.79
C CYS A 99 3.00 3.93 16.60
N HIS A 100 2.58 3.50 15.40
CA HIS A 100 1.20 3.11 15.11
C HIS A 100 1.04 1.60 14.88
N ALA A 101 2.12 0.82 14.92
CA ALA A 101 2.07 -0.63 14.68
C ALA A 101 1.19 -1.43 15.67
N PRO A 102 1.07 -1.08 16.98
CA PRO A 102 0.27 -1.87 17.93
C PRO A 102 -1.25 -1.63 17.81
N ASP A 103 -1.67 -0.44 17.39
CA ASP A 103 -3.08 -0.01 17.52
C ASP A 103 -3.99 -0.53 16.39
N PHE A 104 -3.43 -1.06 15.30
CA PHE A 104 -4.21 -1.62 14.18
C PHE A 104 -4.59 -3.10 14.35
N TRP A 105 -3.91 -3.84 15.23
CA TRP A 105 -4.20 -5.26 15.50
C TRP A 105 -5.20 -5.47 16.65
N ASN A 106 -5.46 -4.42 17.43
CA ASN A 106 -6.15 -4.51 18.71
C ASN A 106 -7.52 -3.82 18.68
N THR A 107 -8.47 -4.42 17.97
CA THR A 107 -9.89 -4.34 18.34
C THR A 107 -10.56 -5.66 17.94
N PRO A 108 -11.51 -6.16 18.76
CA PRO A 108 -11.85 -7.58 18.92
C PRO A 108 -12.44 -8.26 17.69
#